data_AF-A0A7C3J9C1-F1
#
_entry.id   AF-A0A7C3J9C1-F1
#
_cell.length_a   1.000
_cell.length_b   1.000
_cell.length_c   1.000
_cell.angle_alpha   90.00
_cell.angle_beta   90.00
_cell.angle_gamma   90.00
#
_symmetry.space_group_name_H-M   'P 1'
#
loop_
_entity.id
_entity.type
_entity.pdbx_description
1 polymer ?
#
loop_
_entity_poly.entity_id
_entity_poly.type
_entity_poly.pdbx_seq_one_letter_code
_entity_poly.pdbx_strand_id
1 'polypeptide(L)'
;MAKRETTGWGVALVHEKRVTLMMQKIQFVILSALLIALTACGSAAARANNQGNQAFEAENYEEALEKYNEAKQENPDLAAPYYNSGNTYYRQGDTESAEVQTKQSIRTAERNAETELAQHSYYNLGNSYFQAQKWDEAIEAYKEA
;
A
#
# COMPACT_ATOMS: atom_id res chain seq x y z
N MET A 1 -28.42 -28.76 65.21
CA MET A 1 -27.15 -28.64 64.47
C MET A 1 -27.46 -28.48 62.99
N ALA A 2 -27.35 -27.27 62.44
CA ALA A 2 -27.49 -27.03 60.99
C ALA A 2 -26.10 -26.71 60.41
N LYS A 3 -25.54 -27.63 59.64
CA LYS A 3 -24.28 -27.42 58.90
C LYS A 3 -24.59 -26.59 57.65
N ARG A 4 -23.85 -25.49 57.48
CA ARG A 4 -23.96 -24.57 56.34
C ARG A 4 -23.38 -25.21 55.08
N GLU A 5 -24.20 -25.38 54.05
CA GLU A 5 -23.81 -25.76 52.67
C GLU A 5 -23.75 -24.52 51.76
N THR A 6 -22.98 -23.49 52.14
CA THR A 6 -22.93 -22.23 51.35
C THR A 6 -21.61 -22.03 50.60
N THR A 7 -20.73 -23.04 50.53
CA THR A 7 -19.37 -22.87 49.98
C THR A 7 -19.24 -23.15 48.48
N GLY A 8 -20.16 -23.88 47.85
CA GLY A 8 -20.05 -24.23 46.43
C GLY A 8 -20.36 -23.08 45.46
N TRP A 9 -21.43 -22.33 45.72
CA TRP A 9 -21.95 -21.32 44.81
C TRP A 9 -21.05 -20.07 44.69
N GLY A 10 -20.42 -19.64 45.79
CA GLY A 10 -19.52 -18.49 45.78
C GLY A 10 -18.21 -18.76 45.03
N VAL A 11 -17.68 -19.99 45.12
CA VAL A 11 -16.45 -20.40 44.43
C VAL A 11 -16.70 -20.52 42.92
N ALA A 12 -17.85 -21.08 42.52
CA ALA A 12 -18.23 -21.18 41.11
C ALA A 12 -18.41 -19.80 40.45
N LEU A 13 -19.07 -18.86 41.13
CA LEU A 13 -19.31 -17.51 40.61
C LEU A 13 -18.01 -16.68 40.50
N VAL A 14 -17.08 -16.86 41.44
CA VAL A 14 -15.74 -16.24 41.37
C VAL A 14 -14.93 -16.85 40.23
N HIS A 15 -15.05 -18.16 39.99
CA HIS A 15 -14.39 -18.84 38.89
C HIS A 15 -14.91 -18.36 37.53
N GLU A 16 -16.23 -18.27 37.33
CA GLU A 16 -16.84 -17.76 36.09
C GLU A 16 -16.44 -16.31 35.79
N LYS A 17 -16.42 -15.43 36.81
CA LYS A 17 -15.96 -14.04 36.67
C LYS A 17 -14.48 -13.94 36.29
N ARG A 18 -13.64 -14.82 36.85
CA ARG A 18 -12.20 -14.87 36.50
C ARG A 18 -11.98 -15.35 35.07
N VAL A 19 -12.73 -16.35 34.63
CA VAL A 19 -12.65 -16.88 33.25
C VAL A 19 -13.14 -15.85 32.24
N THR A 20 -14.28 -15.21 32.47
CA THR A 20 -14.81 -14.17 31.58
C THR A 20 -13.90 -12.95 31.48
N LEU A 21 -13.34 -12.46 32.60
CA LEU A 21 -12.39 -11.35 32.59
C LEU A 21 -11.07 -11.72 31.86
N MET A 22 -10.62 -12.96 31.99
CA MET A 22 -9.46 -13.48 31.25
C MET A 22 -9.73 -13.52 29.74
N MET A 23 -10.89 -14.03 29.32
CA MET A 23 -11.29 -14.07 27.91
C MET A 23 -11.45 -12.67 27.31
N GLN A 24 -12.01 -11.71 28.04
CA GLN A 24 -12.08 -10.31 27.60
C GLN A 24 -10.68 -9.71 27.39
N LYS A 25 -9.74 -9.92 28.33
CA LYS A 25 -8.35 -9.47 28.17
C LYS A 25 -7.67 -10.10 26.95
N ILE A 26 -7.88 -11.39 26.72
CA ILE A 26 -7.36 -12.09 25.53
C ILE A 26 -7.96 -11.47 24.26
N GLN A 27 -9.27 -11.23 24.24
CA GLN A 27 -9.93 -10.60 23.11
C GLN A 27 -9.40 -9.19 22.83
N PHE A 28 -9.16 -8.38 23.87
CA PHE A 28 -8.51 -7.06 23.72
C PHE A 28 -7.08 -7.16 23.19
N VAL A 29 -6.28 -8.12 23.68
CA VAL A 29 -4.90 -8.32 23.20
C VAL A 29 -4.89 -8.76 21.74
N ILE A 30 -5.79 -9.66 21.33
CA ILE A 30 -5.94 -10.09 19.94
C ILE A 30 -6.38 -8.91 19.06
N LEU A 31 -7.38 -8.14 19.50
CA LEU A 31 -7.85 -6.97 18.75
C LEU A 31 -6.72 -5.93 18.59
N SER A 32 -5.95 -5.67 19.65
CA SER A 32 -4.82 -4.74 19.59
C SER A 32 -3.68 -5.25 18.70
N ALA A 33 -3.39 -6.56 18.70
CA ALA A 33 -2.38 -7.14 17.85
C ALA A 33 -2.78 -7.09 16.37
N LEU A 34 -4.06 -7.31 16.06
CA LEU A 34 -4.61 -7.16 14.71
C LEU A 34 -4.51 -5.71 14.21
N LEU A 35 -4.86 -4.74 15.06
CA LEU A 35 -4.72 -3.30 14.76
C LEU A 35 -3.26 -2.90 14.46
N ILE A 36 -2.29 -3.39 15.24
CA ILE A 36 -0.86 -3.10 15.01
C ILE A 36 -0.39 -3.69 13.68
N ALA A 37 -0.76 -4.94 13.38
CA ALA A 37 -0.42 -5.60 12.12
C ALA A 37 -0.99 -4.87 10.90
N LEU A 38 -2.21 -4.35 11.00
CA LEU A 38 -2.85 -3.51 9.98
C LEU A 38 -2.08 -2.20 9.71
N THR A 39 -1.54 -1.57 10.76
CA THR A 39 -0.80 -0.29 10.62
C THR A 39 0.66 -0.45 10.14
N ALA A 40 1.28 -1.60 10.35
CA ALA A 40 2.70 -1.81 10.01
C ALA A 40 2.93 -1.94 8.49
N CYS A 41 1.99 -2.54 7.76
CA CYS A 41 2.16 -2.91 6.35
C CYS A 41 2.21 -1.68 5.41
N GLY A 42 1.39 -0.65 5.65
CA GLY A 42 1.45 0.59 4.84
C GLY A 42 2.75 1.38 5.00
N SER A 43 3.45 1.22 6.14
CA SER A 43 4.66 1.99 6.46
C SER A 43 5.92 1.50 5.73
N ALA A 44 5.99 0.20 5.39
CA ALA A 44 7.15 -0.38 4.70
C ALA A 44 7.16 0.00 3.22
N ALA A 45 6.03 -0.16 2.53
CA ALA A 45 5.89 0.22 1.12
C ALA A 45 6.17 1.71 0.88
N ALA A 46 5.61 2.59 1.73
CA ALA A 46 5.85 4.03 1.65
C ALA A 46 7.33 4.39 1.87
N ARG A 47 8.01 3.70 2.80
CA ARG A 47 9.45 3.90 3.03
C ARG A 47 10.28 3.50 1.81
N ALA A 48 10.04 2.31 1.25
CA ALA A 48 10.73 1.84 0.05
C ALA A 48 10.47 2.79 -1.14
N ASN A 49 9.23 3.27 -1.31
CA ASN A 49 8.92 4.27 -2.34
C ASN A 49 9.72 5.57 -2.14
N ASN A 50 9.81 6.07 -0.91
CA ASN A 50 10.58 7.28 -0.63
C ASN A 50 12.09 7.10 -0.85
N GLN A 51 12.64 5.91 -0.58
CA GLN A 51 14.02 5.57 -0.92
C GLN A 51 14.23 5.54 -2.43
N GLY A 52 13.26 4.98 -3.16
CA GLY A 52 13.28 5.02 -4.63
C GLY A 52 13.27 6.46 -5.17
N ASN A 53 12.46 7.35 -4.59
CA ASN A 53 12.45 8.77 -4.95
C ASN A 53 13.83 9.41 -4.70
N GLN A 54 14.47 9.13 -3.57
CA GLN A 54 15.81 9.65 -3.27
C GLN A 54 16.86 9.16 -4.29
N ALA A 55 16.81 7.88 -4.65
CA ALA A 55 17.69 7.32 -5.68
C ALA A 55 17.42 7.94 -7.06
N PHE A 56 16.15 8.18 -7.41
CA PHE A 56 15.77 8.86 -8.65
C PHE A 56 16.29 10.30 -8.72
N GLU A 57 16.17 11.07 -7.64
CA GLU A 57 16.71 12.43 -7.55
C GLU A 57 18.25 12.45 -7.64
N ALA A 58 18.91 11.38 -7.19
CA ALA A 58 20.34 11.15 -7.37
C ALA A 58 20.71 10.60 -8.77
N GLU A 59 19.74 10.49 -9.68
CA GLU A 59 19.86 9.89 -11.02
C GLU A 59 20.34 8.43 -11.02
N ASN A 60 20.27 7.74 -9.87
CA ASN A 60 20.54 6.31 -9.75
C ASN A 60 19.27 5.52 -10.08
N TYR A 61 18.96 5.42 -11.37
CA TYR A 61 17.71 4.86 -11.86
C TYR A 61 17.56 3.36 -11.57
N GLU A 62 18.65 2.59 -11.59
CA GLU A 62 18.64 1.16 -11.25
C GLU A 62 18.22 0.95 -9.79
N GLU A 63 18.82 1.68 -8.85
CA GLU A 63 18.45 1.61 -7.43
C GLU A 63 17.01 2.12 -7.20
N ALA A 64 16.60 3.18 -7.92
CA ALA A 64 15.24 3.69 -7.83
C ALA A 64 14.22 2.59 -8.21
N LEU A 65 14.45 1.89 -9.32
CA LEU A 65 13.59 0.80 -9.78
C LEU A 65 13.58 -0.39 -8.81
N GLU A 66 14.72 -0.73 -8.22
CA GLU A 66 14.80 -1.76 -7.16
C GLU A 66 13.90 -1.38 -5.98
N LYS A 67 14.01 -0.16 -5.47
CA LYS A 67 13.21 0.32 -4.33
C LYS A 67 11.73 0.48 -4.63
N TYR A 68 11.36 0.91 -5.84
CA TYR A 68 9.96 0.87 -6.25
C TYR A 68 9.45 -0.57 -6.36
N ASN A 69 10.27 -1.53 -6.79
CA ASN A 69 9.89 -2.94 -6.83
C ASN A 69 9.68 -3.52 -5.42
N GLU A 70 10.55 -3.19 -4.46
CA GLU A 70 10.32 -3.50 -3.04
C GLU A 70 8.97 -2.92 -2.56
N ALA A 71 8.69 -1.64 -2.86
CA ALA A 71 7.44 -1.01 -2.48
C ALA A 71 6.20 -1.72 -3.08
N LYS A 72 6.29 -2.15 -4.35
CA LYS A 72 5.25 -2.92 -5.04
C LYS A 72 5.03 -4.31 -4.43
N GLN A 73 6.09 -4.96 -3.94
CA GLN A 73 5.98 -6.26 -3.26
C GLN A 73 5.33 -6.13 -1.88
N GLU A 74 5.67 -5.07 -1.15
CA GLU A 74 5.10 -4.79 0.17
C GLU A 74 3.62 -4.36 0.07
N ASN A 75 3.28 -3.52 -0.91
CA ASN A 75 1.90 -3.11 -1.16
C ASN A 75 1.63 -2.95 -2.67
N PRO A 76 1.07 -3.98 -3.34
CA PRO A 76 0.73 -3.91 -4.77
C PRO A 76 -0.46 -2.98 -5.07
N ASP A 77 -1.21 -2.56 -4.03
CA ASP A 77 -2.30 -1.60 -4.16
C ASP A 77 -1.84 -0.15 -4.01
N LEU A 78 -0.54 0.11 -3.84
CA LEU A 78 -0.01 1.47 -3.84
C LEU A 78 0.29 1.90 -5.29
N ALA A 79 -0.39 2.94 -5.80
CA ALA A 79 -0.19 3.41 -7.17
C ALA A 79 1.15 4.16 -7.36
N ALA A 80 1.60 4.90 -6.34
CA ALA A 80 2.80 5.76 -6.43
C ALA A 80 4.09 5.02 -6.90
N PRO A 81 4.44 3.82 -6.43
CA PRO A 81 5.58 3.07 -6.97
C PRO A 81 5.50 2.75 -8.47
N TYR A 82 4.31 2.51 -9.00
CA TYR A 82 4.11 2.30 -10.44
C TYR A 82 4.27 3.62 -11.20
N TYR A 83 3.68 4.71 -10.72
CA TYR A 83 3.86 6.06 -11.27
C TYR A 83 5.35 6.43 -11.34
N ASN A 84 6.07 6.26 -10.23
CA ASN A 84 7.48 6.59 -10.14
C ASN A 84 8.36 5.69 -11.01
N SER A 85 8.06 4.38 -11.09
CA SER A 85 8.77 3.48 -12.01
C SER A 85 8.56 3.90 -13.48
N GLY A 86 7.34 4.33 -13.83
CA GLY A 86 7.03 4.83 -15.17
C GLY A 86 7.86 6.07 -15.52
N ASN A 87 7.96 7.02 -14.59
CA ASN A 87 8.80 8.19 -14.76
C ASN A 87 10.30 7.83 -14.87
N THR A 88 10.79 6.86 -14.09
CA THR A 88 12.17 6.38 -14.19
C THR A 88 12.47 5.80 -15.57
N TYR A 89 11.63 4.90 -16.07
CA TYR A 89 11.82 4.32 -17.40
C TYR A 89 11.74 5.38 -18.51
N TYR A 90 10.81 6.34 -18.39
CA TYR A 90 10.73 7.49 -19.31
C TYR A 90 12.03 8.29 -19.34
N ARG A 91 12.63 8.59 -18.17
CA ARG A 91 13.93 9.28 -18.07
C ARG A 91 15.09 8.49 -18.69
N GLN A 92 15.03 7.16 -18.62
CA GLN A 92 15.98 6.27 -19.29
C GLN A 92 15.72 6.12 -20.79
N GLY A 93 14.60 6.64 -21.31
CA GLY A 93 14.17 6.49 -22.71
C GLY A 93 13.52 5.14 -23.03
N ASP A 94 13.33 4.28 -22.03
CA ASP A 94 12.59 3.02 -22.17
C ASP A 94 11.08 3.30 -22.12
N THR A 95 10.58 3.81 -23.24
CA THR A 95 9.16 4.18 -23.38
C THR A 95 8.20 2.99 -23.28
N GLU A 96 8.66 1.77 -23.57
CA GLU A 96 7.84 0.55 -23.47
C GLU A 96 7.61 0.18 -22.00
N SER A 97 8.67 0.14 -21.20
CA SER A 97 8.55 -0.10 -19.76
C SER A 97 7.81 1.05 -19.06
N ALA A 98 8.03 2.29 -19.50
CA ALA A 98 7.32 3.46 -18.99
C ALA A 98 5.79 3.35 -19.21
N GLU A 99 5.37 2.96 -20.41
CA GLU A 99 3.97 2.71 -20.75
C GLU A 99 3.35 1.65 -19.82
N VAL A 100 4.03 0.51 -19.63
CA VAL A 100 3.54 -0.59 -18.80
C VAL A 100 3.33 -0.15 -17.35
N GLN A 101 4.33 0.50 -16.74
CA GLN A 101 4.25 0.94 -15.36
C GLN A 101 3.20 2.05 -15.18
N THR A 102 3.13 3.01 -16.10
CA THR A 102 2.18 4.12 -16.01
C THR A 102 0.74 3.64 -16.16
N LYS A 103 0.45 2.70 -17.07
CA LYS A 103 -0.87 2.06 -17.17
C LYS A 103 -1.27 1.31 -15.91
N GLN A 104 -0.31 0.66 -15.23
CA GLN A 104 -0.58 0.01 -13.95
C GLN A 104 -0.85 1.03 -12.85
N SER A 105 -0.14 2.17 -12.85
CA SER A 105 -0.42 3.30 -11.96
C SER A 105 -1.86 3.79 -12.09
N ILE A 106 -2.31 4.07 -13.31
CA ILE A 106 -3.68 4.52 -13.61
C ILE A 106 -4.70 3.53 -13.02
N ARG A 107 -4.58 2.23 -13.36
CA ARG A 107 -5.51 1.19 -12.88
C ARG A 107 -5.59 1.11 -11.36
N THR A 108 -4.46 1.27 -10.67
CA THR A 108 -4.42 1.22 -9.20
C THR A 108 -4.95 2.52 -8.59
N ALA A 109 -4.60 3.68 -9.14
CA ALA A 109 -5.09 4.97 -8.68
C ALA A 109 -6.61 5.08 -8.83
N GLU A 110 -7.17 4.69 -9.98
CA GLU A 110 -8.62 4.68 -10.21
C GLU A 110 -9.35 3.73 -9.25
N ARG A 111 -8.81 2.52 -9.05
CA ARG A 111 -9.35 1.54 -8.09
C ARG A 111 -9.39 2.12 -6.67
N ASN A 112 -8.39 2.92 -6.30
CA ASN A 112 -8.26 3.55 -4.99
C ASN A 112 -8.96 4.92 -4.88
N ALA A 113 -9.59 5.40 -5.95
CA ALA A 113 -10.13 6.76 -6.05
C ALA A 113 -9.09 7.88 -5.82
N GLU A 114 -7.83 7.63 -6.20
CA GLU A 114 -6.73 8.60 -6.18
C GLU A 114 -6.74 9.44 -7.48
N THR A 115 -7.80 10.25 -7.68
CA THR A 115 -8.06 10.98 -8.93
C THR A 115 -6.87 11.81 -9.39
N GLU A 116 -6.24 12.56 -8.50
CA GLU A 116 -5.09 13.42 -8.86
C GLU A 116 -3.91 12.59 -9.39
N LEU A 117 -3.60 11.45 -8.77
CA LEU A 117 -2.50 10.59 -9.22
C LEU A 117 -2.84 9.90 -10.55
N ALA A 118 -4.11 9.54 -10.77
CA ALA A 118 -4.57 9.02 -12.06
C ALA A 118 -4.34 10.06 -13.17
N GLN A 119 -4.70 11.32 -12.94
CA GLN A 119 -4.48 12.43 -13.89
C GLN A 119 -2.99 12.65 -14.18
N HIS A 120 -2.14 12.73 -13.15
CA HIS A 120 -0.68 12.81 -13.35
C HIS A 120 -0.13 11.59 -14.10
N SER A 121 -0.69 10.40 -13.86
CA SER A 121 -0.30 9.19 -14.59
C SER A 121 -0.73 9.24 -16.06
N TYR A 122 -1.93 9.75 -16.38
CA TYR A 122 -2.34 9.98 -17.77
C TYR A 122 -1.42 10.96 -18.50
N TYR A 123 -1.02 12.04 -17.83
CA TYR A 123 -0.04 12.98 -18.37
C TYR A 123 1.30 12.29 -18.68
N ASN A 124 1.81 11.45 -17.77
CA ASN A 124 3.05 10.70 -17.99
C ASN A 124 2.93 9.63 -19.09
N LEU A 125 1.74 9.05 -19.25
CA LEU A 125 1.46 8.13 -20.36
C LEU A 125 1.51 8.87 -21.69
N GLY A 126 0.91 10.07 -21.74
CA GLY A 126 1.01 10.98 -22.89
C GLY A 126 2.45 11.35 -23.23
N ASN A 127 3.28 11.67 -22.23
CA ASN A 127 4.71 11.96 -22.43
C ASN A 127 5.46 10.74 -23.00
N SER A 128 5.19 9.55 -22.46
CA SER A 128 5.81 8.30 -22.91
C SER A 128 5.43 7.99 -24.36
N TYR A 129 4.16 8.18 -24.74
CA TYR A 129 3.70 8.03 -26.12
C TYR A 129 4.29 9.08 -27.05
N PHE A 130 4.39 10.33 -26.60
CA PHE A 130 5.01 11.39 -27.36
C PHE A 130 6.49 11.07 -27.66
N GLN A 131 7.25 10.64 -26.65
CA GLN A 131 8.66 10.25 -26.85
C GLN A 131 8.80 9.04 -27.78
N ALA A 132 7.85 8.11 -27.74
CA ALA A 132 7.77 6.95 -28.63
C ALA A 132 7.23 7.29 -30.04
N GLN A 133 6.91 8.55 -30.33
CA GLN A 133 6.31 9.02 -31.58
C GLN A 133 4.92 8.42 -31.88
N LYS A 134 4.22 7.95 -30.84
CA LYS A 134 2.84 7.44 -30.88
C LYS A 134 1.87 8.62 -30.66
N TRP A 135 1.77 9.50 -31.66
CA TRP A 135 1.14 10.81 -31.50
C TRP A 135 -0.36 10.73 -31.20
N ASP A 136 -1.07 9.80 -31.85
CA ASP A 136 -2.51 9.64 -31.65
C ASP A 136 -2.80 9.17 -30.23
N GLU A 137 -2.04 8.18 -29.74
CA GLU A 137 -2.16 7.68 -28.37
C GLU A 137 -1.75 8.74 -27.33
N ALA A 138 -0.76 9.57 -27.63
CA ALA A 138 -0.38 10.69 -26.77
C ALA A 138 -1.53 11.69 -26.60
N ILE A 139 -2.19 12.06 -27.70
CA ILE A 139 -3.34 12.97 -27.68
C ILE A 139 -4.47 12.42 -26.81
N GLU A 140 -4.81 11.14 -26.97
CA GLU A 140 -5.86 10.52 -26.14
C GLU A 140 -5.47 10.47 -24.66
N ALA A 141 -4.23 10.13 -24.33
CA ALA A 141 -3.76 10.14 -22.95
C ALA A 141 -3.78 11.54 -22.32
N TYR A 142 -3.40 12.59 -23.06
CA TYR A 142 -3.44 13.97 -22.55
C TYR A 142 -4.86 14.51 -22.33
N LYS A 143 -5.88 13.99 -23.02
CA LYS A 143 -7.27 14.39 -22.79
C LYS A 143 -7.83 13.87 -21.46
N GLU A 144 -7.28 12.75 -20.98
CA GLU A 144 -7.68 12.10 -19.72
C GLU A 144 -6.89 12.61 -18.51
N ALA A 145 -5.83 13.41 -18.73
CA ALA A 145 -5.05 14.07 -17.68
C ALA A 145 -5.77 15.32 -17.15
#